data_AF-A0A534KF56-F1
#
_entry.id   AF-A0A534KF56-F1
#
_cell.length_a   1.000
_cell.length_b   1.000
_cell.length_c   1.000
_cell.angle_alpha   90.00
_cell.angle_beta   90.00
_cell.angle_gamma   90.00
#
_symmetry.space_group_name_H-M   'P 1'
#
loop_
_entity.id
_entity.type
_entity.pdbx_description
1 polymer ?
#
loop_
_entity_poly.entity_id
_entity_poly.type
_entity_poly.pdbx_seq_one_letter_code
_entity_poly.pdbx_strand_id
1 'polypeptide(L)'
;MPSRPYKDLVIYGCFVLNRLVAGMGIELYQDGLESKLDRLLPGQPGMSKEEVKREIKSNHFMTDRVIEALEKDGHVTVEVVEGHYRIRITREGLLHIRRYNEFYRKIYQEQIRDHYRFTKAPFWLRE
;
A
#
# COMPACT_ATOMS: atom_id res chain seq x y z
N MET A 1 -30.32 -2.88 -7.04
CA MET A 1 -29.74 -1.68 -6.38
C MET A 1 -28.25 -1.68 -6.69
N PRO A 2 -27.65 -0.59 -7.23
CA PRO A 2 -26.21 -0.54 -7.30
C PRO A 2 -25.72 -0.57 -5.85
N SER A 3 -25.08 -1.68 -5.45
CA SER A 3 -24.41 -1.74 -4.16
C SER A 3 -23.53 -0.50 -4.07
N ARG A 4 -23.71 0.34 -3.04
CA ARG A 4 -22.75 1.42 -2.72
C ARG A 4 -21.36 0.81 -2.96
N PRO A 5 -20.48 1.42 -3.79
CA PRO A 5 -19.17 0.86 -4.02
C PRO A 5 -18.54 0.71 -2.64
N TYR A 6 -18.48 -0.53 -2.17
CA TYR A 6 -17.83 -0.86 -0.92
C TYR A 6 -16.41 -0.35 -1.10
N LYS A 7 -15.87 0.36 -0.08
CA LYS A 7 -14.52 0.93 -0.12
C LYS A 7 -13.58 -0.05 -0.85
N ASP A 8 -12.96 0.45 -1.91
CA ASP A 8 -12.33 -0.37 -2.93
C ASP A 8 -11.25 -1.26 -2.32
N LEU A 9 -11.30 -2.57 -2.61
CA LEU A 9 -10.31 -3.55 -2.16
C LEU A 9 -8.90 -3.12 -2.58
N VAL A 10 -8.78 -2.46 -3.73
CA VAL A 10 -7.51 -1.92 -4.22
C VAL A 10 -6.96 -0.86 -3.27
N ILE A 11 -7.80 0.09 -2.85
CA ILE A 11 -7.39 1.19 -1.95
C ILE A 11 -6.98 0.62 -0.59
N TYR A 12 -7.76 -0.32 -0.05
CA TYR A 12 -7.41 -0.98 1.20
C TYR A 12 -6.13 -1.80 1.09
N GLY A 13 -5.95 -2.53 0.00
CA GLY A 13 -4.69 -3.23 -0.29
C GLY A 13 -3.51 -2.27 -0.27
N CYS A 14 -3.65 -1.09 -0.87
CA CYS A 14 -2.61 -0.08 -0.87
C CYS A 14 -2.27 0.46 0.53
N PHE A 15 -3.26 0.63 1.41
CA PHE A 15 -2.99 1.03 2.81
C PHE A 15 -2.18 -0.04 3.55
N VAL A 16 -2.54 -1.31 3.38
CA VAL A 16 -1.81 -2.42 3.99
C VAL A 16 -0.38 -2.50 3.46
N LEU A 17 -0.18 -2.42 2.14
CA LEU A 17 1.15 -2.46 1.53
C LEU A 17 2.02 -1.28 1.97
N ASN A 18 1.47 -0.07 2.01
CA ASN A 18 2.20 1.11 2.53
C ASN A 18 2.58 0.93 4.00
N ARG A 19 1.69 0.35 4.82
CA ARG A 19 1.97 0.08 6.23
C ARG A 19 3.07 -0.97 6.42
N LEU A 20 3.07 -2.03 5.62
CA LEU A 20 4.14 -3.04 5.62
C LEU A 20 5.48 -2.42 5.23
N VAL A 21 5.54 -1.60 4.17
CA VAL A 21 6.76 -0.88 3.76
C VAL A 21 7.26 0.05 4.88
N ALA A 22 6.34 0.79 5.52
CA ALA A 22 6.69 1.65 6.64
C ALA A 22 7.24 0.86 7.84
N GLY A 23 6.68 -0.32 8.13
CA GLY A 23 7.16 -1.23 9.18
C GLY A 23 8.57 -1.76 8.93
N MET A 24 9.00 -1.85 7.67
CA MET A 24 10.38 -2.21 7.30
C MET A 24 11.36 -1.04 7.40
N GLY A 25 10.88 0.21 7.54
CA GLY A 25 11.73 1.40 7.53
C GLY A 25 12.41 1.66 6.17
N ILE A 26 11.82 1.18 5.08
CA ILE A 26 12.39 1.33 3.73
C ILE A 26 11.93 2.63 3.09
N GLU A 27 12.88 3.37 2.54
CA GLU A 27 12.59 4.43 1.57
C GLU A 27 12.26 3.81 0.21
N LEU A 28 10.98 3.90 -0.20
CA LEU A 28 10.43 3.22 -1.38
C LEU A 28 11.01 3.74 -2.72
N TYR A 29 11.49 4.98 -2.73
CA TYR A 29 11.97 5.66 -3.94
C TYR A 29 13.50 5.81 -3.98
N GLN A 30 14.22 5.19 -3.05
CA GLN A 30 15.67 5.27 -3.04
C GLN A 30 16.28 4.58 -4.27
N ASP A 31 17.43 5.08 -4.69
CA ASP A 31 18.19 4.46 -5.77
C ASP A 31 18.71 3.06 -5.39
N GLY A 32 18.59 2.12 -6.33
CA GLY A 32 19.04 0.75 -6.15
C GLY A 32 18.23 -0.08 -5.14
N LEU A 33 17.00 0.32 -4.81
CA LEU A 33 16.15 -0.41 -3.86
C LEU A 33 16.01 -1.90 -4.22
N GLU A 34 15.74 -2.20 -5.49
CA GLU A 34 15.50 -3.56 -5.97
C GLU A 34 16.65 -4.53 -5.72
N SER A 35 17.89 -4.05 -5.79
CA SER A 35 19.09 -4.83 -5.51
C SER A 35 19.29 -5.09 -4.01
N LYS A 36 18.65 -4.27 -3.15
CA LYS A 36 18.70 -4.42 -1.68
C LYS A 36 17.57 -5.31 -1.16
N LEU A 37 16.48 -5.48 -1.92
CA LEU A 37 15.29 -6.22 -1.48
C LEU A 37 15.59 -7.65 -1.04
N ASP A 38 16.51 -8.35 -1.72
CA ASP A 38 16.86 -9.74 -1.38
C ASP A 38 17.47 -9.86 0.03
N ARG A 39 18.09 -8.79 0.53
CA ARG A 39 18.64 -8.74 1.90
C ARG A 39 17.59 -8.28 2.92
N LEU A 40 16.64 -7.44 2.51
CA LEU A 40 15.68 -6.80 3.42
C LEU A 40 14.44 -7.66 3.67
N LEU A 41 13.92 -8.33 2.65
CA LEU A 41 12.67 -9.09 2.73
C LEU A 41 12.71 -10.29 3.69
N PRO A 42 13.81 -11.07 3.82
CA PRO A 42 13.82 -12.23 4.73
C PRO A 42 13.70 -11.85 6.22
N GLY A 43 14.21 -10.68 6.60
CA GLY A 43 14.22 -10.20 7.99
C GLY A 43 13.01 -9.35 8.37
N GLN A 44 12.05 -9.17 7.46
CA GLN A 44 10.97 -8.22 7.67
C GLN A 44 10.04 -8.64 8.82
N PRO A 45 9.63 -7.69 9.69
CA PRO A 45 8.55 -7.95 10.62
C PRO A 45 7.25 -8.10 9.81
N GLY A 46 6.48 -9.15 10.10
CA GLY A 46 5.14 -9.30 9.53
C GLY A 46 4.10 -8.59 10.38
N MET A 47 2.96 -8.27 9.78
CA MET A 47 1.79 -7.71 10.48
C MET A 47 0.81 -8.81 10.89
N SER A 48 0.15 -8.60 12.01
CA SER A 48 -1.00 -9.39 12.43
C SER A 48 -2.28 -8.96 11.71
N LYS A 49 -3.28 -9.86 11.67
CA LYS A 49 -4.63 -9.55 11.16
C LYS A 49 -5.28 -8.36 11.87
N GLU A 50 -5.03 -8.20 13.17
CA GLU A 50 -5.57 -7.07 13.95
C GLU A 50 -4.93 -5.74 13.55
N GLU A 51 -3.63 -5.73 13.24
CA GLU A 51 -2.97 -4.53 12.70
C GLU A 51 -3.50 -4.17 11.32
N VAL A 52 -3.74 -5.16 10.45
CA VAL A 52 -4.39 -4.92 9.15
C VAL A 52 -5.77 -4.31 9.34
N LYS A 53 -6.59 -4.87 10.24
CA LYS A 53 -7.93 -4.35 10.55
C LYS A 53 -7.90 -2.90 11.00
N ARG A 54 -6.94 -2.54 11.86
CA ARG A 54 -6.74 -1.17 12.35
C ARG A 54 -6.32 -0.23 11.23
N GLU A 55 -5.43 -0.67 10.35
CA GLU A 55 -4.93 0.12 9.21
C GLU A 55 -6.07 0.49 8.25
N ILE A 56 -6.87 -0.49 7.83
CA ILE A 56 -7.98 -0.26 6.89
C ILE A 56 -9.23 0.33 7.56
N LYS A 57 -9.25 0.38 8.90
CA LYS A 57 -10.38 0.84 9.73
C LYS A 57 -11.70 0.16 9.32
N SER A 58 -11.68 -1.16 9.26
CA SER A 58 -12.82 -1.97 8.79
C SER A 58 -13.12 -3.15 9.72
N ASN A 59 -14.07 -4.00 9.30
CA ASN A 59 -14.49 -5.19 10.06
C ASN A 59 -13.65 -6.43 9.69
N HIS A 60 -13.83 -7.52 10.44
CA HIS A 60 -13.10 -8.78 10.23
C HIS A 60 -13.32 -9.36 8.83
N PHE A 61 -14.57 -9.39 8.36
CA PHE A 61 -14.90 -9.88 7.02
C PHE A 61 -14.14 -9.15 5.92
N MET A 62 -14.11 -7.81 5.97
CA MET A 62 -13.36 -7.01 5.00
C MET A 62 -11.85 -7.21 5.12
N THR A 63 -11.36 -7.34 6.35
CA THR A 63 -9.93 -7.60 6.62
C THR A 63 -9.50 -8.91 5.96
N ASP A 64 -10.30 -9.97 6.11
CA ASP A 64 -10.05 -11.26 5.47
C ASP A 64 -10.04 -11.15 3.96
N ARG A 65 -11.05 -10.50 3.37
CA ARG A 65 -11.10 -10.29 1.92
C ARG A 65 -9.92 -9.51 1.36
N VAL A 66 -9.42 -8.52 2.10
CA VAL A 66 -8.23 -7.74 1.69
C VAL A 66 -6.98 -8.62 1.76
N ILE A 67 -6.80 -9.39 2.82
CA ILE A 67 -5.66 -10.30 2.97
C ILE A 67 -5.67 -11.36 1.87
N GLU A 68 -6.82 -12.00 1.63
CA GLU A 68 -7.00 -13.00 0.57
C GLU A 68 -6.71 -12.42 -0.82
N ALA A 69 -7.17 -11.20 -1.10
CA ALA A 69 -6.89 -10.54 -2.38
C ALA A 69 -5.40 -10.25 -2.55
N LEU A 70 -4.75 -9.67 -1.53
CA LEU A 70 -3.32 -9.37 -1.57
C LEU A 70 -2.46 -10.64 -1.72
N GLU A 71 -2.84 -11.73 -1.07
CA GLU A 71 -2.14 -13.00 -1.16
C GLU A 71 -2.33 -13.64 -2.54
N LYS A 72 -3.57 -13.64 -3.04
CA LYS A 72 -3.90 -14.15 -4.38
C LYS A 72 -3.14 -13.41 -5.49
N ASP A 73 -2.98 -12.09 -5.34
CA ASP A 73 -2.23 -11.26 -6.29
C ASP A 73 -0.70 -11.35 -6.07
N GLY A 74 -0.25 -12.17 -5.11
CA GLY A 74 1.16 -12.40 -4.81
C GLY A 74 1.86 -11.19 -4.17
N HIS A 75 1.11 -10.22 -3.66
CA HIS A 75 1.64 -9.00 -3.05
C HIS A 75 2.07 -9.21 -1.59
N VAL A 76 1.49 -10.19 -0.92
CA VAL A 76 1.86 -10.60 0.43
C VAL A 76 1.95 -12.12 0.54
N THR A 77 2.68 -12.59 1.54
CA THR A 77 2.62 -13.98 2.02
C THR A 77 1.96 -14.01 3.39
N VAL A 78 1.07 -14.97 3.62
CA VAL A 78 0.40 -15.15 4.91
C VAL A 78 0.87 -16.44 5.56
N GLU A 79 1.46 -16.33 6.74
CA GLU A 79 1.75 -17.48 7.60
C GLU A 79 0.78 -17.47 8.79
N VAL A 80 0.24 -18.62 9.15
CA VAL A 80 -0.58 -18.79 10.36
C VAL A 80 0.15 -19.75 11.29
N VAL A 81 0.63 -19.23 12.43
CA VAL A 81 1.34 -20.00 13.45
C VAL A 81 0.55 -19.92 14.74
N GLU A 82 0.08 -21.07 15.25
CA GLU A 82 -0.71 -21.15 16.49
C GLU A 82 -1.95 -20.21 16.49
N GLY A 83 -2.57 -20.01 15.33
CA GLY A 83 -3.72 -19.10 15.17
C GLY A 83 -3.36 -17.63 15.03
N HIS A 84 -2.07 -17.27 15.07
CA HIS A 84 -1.59 -15.92 14.84
C HIS A 84 -1.17 -15.74 13.37
N TYR A 85 -1.79 -14.75 12.73
CA TYR A 85 -1.43 -14.33 11.37
C TYR A 85 -0.12 -13.56 11.38
N ARG A 86 0.73 -13.86 10.41
CA ARG A 86 1.95 -13.12 10.09
C ARG A 86 1.98 -12.84 8.60
N ILE A 87 1.63 -11.61 8.26
CA ILE A 87 1.47 -11.13 6.88
C ILE A 87 2.71 -10.33 6.51
N ARG A 88 3.42 -10.73 5.46
CA ARG A 88 4.68 -10.11 5.01
C ARG A 88 4.55 -9.65 3.57
N ILE A 89 5.18 -8.53 3.22
CA ILE A 89 5.15 -8.03 1.84
C ILE A 89 6.13 -8.83 0.96
N THR A 90 5.76 -9.08 -0.28
CA THR A 90 6.66 -9.69 -1.27
C THR A 90 7.41 -8.62 -2.06
N ARG A 91 8.41 -9.04 -2.84
CA ARG A 91 9.04 -8.18 -3.85
C ARG A 91 7.99 -7.57 -4.79
N GLU A 92 7.06 -8.38 -5.27
CA GLU A 92 5.99 -7.93 -6.17
C GLU A 92 5.04 -6.94 -5.51
N GLY A 93 4.66 -7.15 -4.25
CA GLY A 93 3.83 -6.21 -3.51
C GLY A 93 4.50 -4.85 -3.32
N LEU A 94 5.81 -4.84 -3.07
CA LEU A 94 6.58 -3.61 -2.91
C LEU A 94 6.70 -2.85 -4.25
N LEU A 95 6.96 -3.54 -5.35
CA LEU A 95 6.99 -2.94 -6.68
C LEU A 95 5.60 -2.45 -7.11
N HIS A 96 4.55 -3.20 -6.77
CA HIS A 96 3.17 -2.79 -7.01
C HIS A 96 2.85 -1.47 -6.31
N ILE A 97 3.09 -1.37 -5.01
CA ILE A 97 2.75 -0.15 -4.26
C ILE A 97 3.58 1.06 -4.71
N ARG A 98 4.83 0.84 -5.13
CA ARG A 98 5.64 1.89 -5.77
C ARG A 98 4.97 2.44 -7.03
N ARG A 99 4.60 1.57 -7.98
CA ARG A 99 3.93 1.98 -9.23
C ARG A 99 2.60 2.67 -8.96
N TYR A 100 1.84 2.14 -8.00
CA TYR A 100 0.53 2.70 -7.65
C TYR A 100 0.67 4.10 -7.03
N ASN A 101 1.59 4.29 -6.09
CA ASN A 101 1.84 5.59 -5.49
C ASN A 101 2.35 6.61 -6.52
N GLU A 102 3.21 6.21 -7.46
CA GLU A 102 3.66 7.06 -8.57
C GLU A 102 2.50 7.48 -9.47
N PHE A 103 1.58 6.56 -9.78
CA PHE A 103 0.38 6.84 -10.56
C PHE A 103 -0.51 7.88 -9.87
N TYR A 104 -0.82 7.69 -8.58
CA TYR A 104 -1.62 8.65 -7.82
C TYR A 104 -0.92 10.01 -7.71
N ARG A 105 0.39 10.03 -7.48
CA ARG A 105 1.16 11.27 -7.43
C ARG A 105 1.03 12.06 -8.74
N LYS A 106 1.12 11.39 -9.89
CA LYS A 106 0.91 12.02 -11.21
C LYS A 106 -0.50 12.59 -11.36
N ILE A 107 -1.53 11.83 -10.98
CA ILE A 107 -2.93 12.33 -11.02
C ILE A 107 -3.09 13.58 -10.16
N TYR A 108 -2.60 13.54 -8.92
CA TYR A 108 -2.72 14.68 -8.01
C TYR A 108 -1.96 15.90 -8.54
N GLN A 109 -0.77 15.71 -9.12
CA GLN A 109 -0.02 16.81 -9.75
C GLN A 109 -0.78 17.45 -10.90
N GLU A 110 -1.40 16.65 -11.78
CA GLU A 110 -2.21 17.18 -12.88
C GLU A 110 -3.47 17.88 -12.38
N GLN A 111 -4.16 17.34 -11.37
CA GLN A 111 -5.31 18.01 -10.76
C GLN A 111 -4.93 19.35 -10.11
N ILE A 112 -3.78 19.40 -9.43
CA ILE A 112 -3.26 20.62 -8.84
C ILE A 112 -2.93 21.65 -9.94
N ARG A 113 -2.26 21.22 -11.03
CA ARG A 113 -1.96 22.07 -12.19
C ARG A 113 -3.23 22.63 -12.83
N ASP A 114 -4.23 21.79 -13.06
CA ASP A 114 -5.51 22.21 -13.64
C ASP A 114 -6.27 23.18 -12.72
N HIS A 115 -6.26 22.96 -11.40
CA HIS A 115 -6.89 23.85 -10.43
C HIS A 115 -6.27 25.27 -10.47
N TYR A 116 -4.94 25.34 -10.57
CA TYR A 116 -4.19 26.60 -10.65
C TYR A 116 -3.95 27.08 -12.09
N ARG A 117 -4.57 26.46 -13.09
CA ARG A 117 -4.50 26.92 -14.49
C ARG A 117 -5.16 28.28 -14.69
N PHE A 118 -6.23 28.54 -13.95
CA PHE A 118 -7.03 29.77 -14.03
C PHE A 118 -6.96 30.62 -12.75
N THR A 119 -6.14 30.23 -11.77
CA THR A 119 -5.93 30.95 -10.52
C THR A 119 -4.44 31.05 -10.20
N LYS A 120 -4.02 32.02 -9.38
CA LYS A 120 -2.59 32.22 -9.09
C LYS A 120 -2.07 31.05 -8.24
N ALA A 121 -1.17 30.24 -8.80
CA ALA A 121 -0.50 29.17 -8.08
C ALA A 121 0.19 29.70 -6.80
N PRO A 122 0.08 28.99 -5.66
CA PRO A 122 0.82 29.30 -4.44
C PRO A 122 2.34 29.26 -4.66
N PHE A 123 3.11 29.96 -3.83
CA PHE A 123 4.56 30.09 -4.02
C PHE A 123 5.31 28.74 -4.04
N TRP A 124 4.82 27.74 -3.31
CA TRP A 124 5.40 26.39 -3.20
C TRP A 124 5.09 25.46 -4.38
N LEU A 125 4.28 25.91 -5.36
CA LEU A 125 3.96 25.17 -6.58
C LEU A 125 4.66 25.74 -7.83
N ARG A 126 5.41 26.84 -7.68
CA ARG A 126 6.00 27.57 -8.81
C ARG A 126 7.38 27.06 -9.24
N GLU A 127 7.91 26.03 -8.56
CA GLU A 127 9.20 25.39 -8.86
C GLU A 127 9.02 23.99 -9.47
#